data_AF-A0A7R7I6F0-F1
#
_entry.id   AF-A0A7R7I6F0-F1
#
_cell.length_a   1.000
_cell.length_b   1.000
_cell.length_c   1.000
_cell.angle_alpha   90.00
_cell.angle_beta   90.00
_cell.angle_gamma   90.00
#
_symmetry.space_group_name_H-M   'P 1'
#
loop_
_entity.id
_entity.type
_entity.pdbx_description
1 polymer ?
#
loop_
_entity_poly.entity_id
_entity_poly.type
_entity_poly.pdbx_seq_one_letter_code
_entity_poly.pdbx_strand_id
1 'polypeptide(L)'
;MDRNGSSPANNADSSSERDDALAGVTVIVCSSCRDEGGSDAHPRAGALLAEDTRRAASSENICIRTVECLGNCKRRLSAALLRDGCWSYVFGDLDTTSGADLVAGAKLFATSTDGLIPWRGRPDSLKRGLVARIPPLDMLKD
;
A
#
# COMPACT_ATOMS: atom_id res chain seq x y z
N MET A 1 27.57 42.26 -21.84
CA MET A 1 27.41 42.51 -20.40
C MET A 1 26.14 41.80 -19.94
N ASP A 2 26.25 40.47 -19.96
CA ASP A 2 25.79 39.49 -18.98
C ASP A 2 24.36 39.63 -18.42
N ARG A 3 23.44 38.94 -19.09
CA ARG A 3 22.24 38.37 -18.45
C ARG A 3 22.52 36.89 -18.20
N ASN A 4 22.78 36.52 -16.96
CA ASN A 4 22.59 35.14 -16.53
C ASN A 4 22.04 35.12 -15.10
N GLY A 5 20.72 35.25 -15.01
CA GLY A 5 19.98 34.98 -13.78
C GLY A 5 19.77 33.48 -13.67
N SER A 6 20.61 32.81 -12.90
CA SER A 6 20.38 31.44 -12.46
C SER A 6 19.72 31.48 -11.09
N SER A 7 18.39 31.29 -11.04
CA SER A 7 17.68 31.00 -9.80
C SER A 7 17.89 29.53 -9.41
N PRO A 8 18.24 29.20 -8.15
CA PRO A 8 18.38 27.84 -7.69
C PRO A 8 17.00 27.19 -7.48
N ALA A 9 17.02 25.87 -7.60
CA ALA A 9 15.89 25.01 -7.94
C ALA A 9 14.88 24.74 -6.80
N ASN A 10 13.67 24.45 -7.27
CA ASN A 10 12.42 24.10 -6.60
C ASN A 10 12.48 22.70 -5.91
N ASN A 11 13.26 22.55 -4.84
CA ASN A 11 13.41 21.25 -4.13
C ASN A 11 12.44 21.04 -2.96
N ALA A 12 11.94 22.11 -2.33
CA ALA A 12 11.06 22.01 -1.16
C ALA A 12 9.59 21.70 -1.52
N ASP A 13 9.13 22.24 -2.65
CA ASP A 13 7.75 22.09 -3.17
C ASP A 13 7.42 20.62 -3.51
N SER A 14 8.41 19.93 -4.07
CA SER A 14 8.28 18.54 -4.53
C SER A 14 8.27 17.52 -3.37
N SER A 15 8.84 17.86 -2.22
CA SER A 15 8.81 16.97 -1.04
C SER A 15 7.46 16.98 -0.34
N SER A 16 6.83 18.15 -0.18
CA SER A 16 5.51 18.27 0.45
C SER A 16 4.41 17.62 -0.38
N GLU A 17 4.41 17.82 -1.69
CA GLU A 17 3.40 17.20 -2.57
C GLU A 17 3.46 15.67 -2.57
N ARG A 18 4.67 15.09 -2.50
CA ARG A 18 4.85 13.64 -2.37
C ARG A 18 4.36 13.14 -1.02
N ASP A 19 4.63 13.89 0.05
CA ASP A 19 4.22 13.52 1.40
C ASP A 19 2.70 13.53 1.54
N ASP A 20 2.03 14.55 0.99
CA ASP A 20 0.56 14.65 0.92
C ASP A 20 -0.03 13.51 0.09
N ALA A 21 0.59 13.17 -1.04
CA ALA A 21 0.14 12.05 -1.88
C ALA A 21 0.25 10.69 -1.15
N LEU A 22 1.31 10.49 -0.36
CA LEU A 22 1.49 9.30 0.47
C LEU A 22 0.50 9.24 1.62
N ALA A 23 0.21 10.38 2.25
CA ALA A 23 -0.77 10.49 3.34
C ALA A 23 -2.18 10.09 2.86
N GLY A 24 -2.47 10.28 1.57
CA GLY A 24 -3.71 9.84 0.93
C GLY A 24 -3.84 8.33 0.74
N VAL A 25 -2.77 7.54 0.93
CA VAL A 25 -2.81 6.07 0.79
C VAL A 25 -2.91 5.41 2.17
N THR A 26 -3.90 4.52 2.32
CA THR A 26 -4.03 3.66 3.49
C THR A 26 -3.71 2.21 3.12
N VAL A 27 -2.76 1.61 3.84
CA VAL A 27 -2.52 0.17 3.84
C VAL A 27 -3.27 -0.45 5.01
N ILE A 28 -4.18 -1.37 4.72
CA ILE A 28 -4.93 -2.13 5.72
C ILE A 28 -4.37 -3.56 5.78
N VAL A 29 -3.96 -4.01 6.95
CA VAL A 29 -3.52 -5.41 7.17
C VAL A 29 -4.56 -6.18 7.98
N CYS A 30 -4.88 -7.40 7.56
CA CYS A 30 -5.73 -8.31 8.32
C CYS A 30 -4.95 -8.88 9.50
N SER A 31 -5.16 -8.34 10.71
CA SER A 31 -4.37 -8.68 11.91
C SER A 31 -4.62 -10.10 12.41
N SER A 32 -5.81 -10.66 12.19
CA SER A 32 -6.16 -12.01 12.64
C SER A 32 -5.70 -13.13 11.71
N CYS A 33 -5.07 -12.81 10.56
CA CYS A 33 -4.57 -13.83 9.64
C CYS A 33 -3.66 -14.82 10.38
N ARG A 34 -3.96 -16.11 10.20
CA ARG A 34 -3.11 -17.21 10.66
C ARG A 34 -1.95 -17.43 9.71
N ASP A 35 -0.93 -18.15 10.15
CA ASP A 35 0.14 -18.63 9.27
C ASP A 35 -0.38 -19.68 8.25
N GLU A 36 0.49 -20.15 7.36
CA GLU A 36 0.15 -21.19 6.39
C GLU A 36 -0.42 -22.46 7.06
N GLY A 37 0.10 -22.82 8.23
CA GLY A 37 -0.37 -23.95 9.04
C GLY A 37 -1.74 -23.74 9.69
N GLY A 38 -2.28 -22.52 9.69
CA GLY A 38 -3.54 -22.19 10.34
C GLY A 38 -3.43 -22.11 11.86
N SER A 39 -2.23 -21.86 12.38
CA SER A 39 -1.95 -21.77 13.82
C SER A 39 -2.75 -20.67 14.51
N ASP A 40 -3.20 -20.99 15.72
CA ASP A 40 -3.83 -20.03 16.64
C ASP A 40 -2.85 -19.29 17.56
N ALA A 41 -1.54 -19.50 17.34
CA ALA A 41 -0.49 -18.86 18.13
C ALA A 41 -0.53 -17.33 18.02
N HIS A 42 -0.16 -16.67 19.13
CA HIS A 42 -0.01 -15.23 19.22
C HIS A 42 1.47 -14.86 19.40
N PRO A 43 1.94 -13.74 18.79
CA PRO A 43 1.19 -12.87 17.88
C PRO A 43 0.80 -13.58 16.57
N ARG A 44 -0.37 -13.21 16.02
CA ARG A 44 -0.87 -13.76 14.76
C ARG A 44 0.09 -13.38 13.62
N ALA A 45 0.19 -14.23 12.60
CA ALA A 45 1.00 -13.94 11.43
C ALA A 45 0.57 -12.63 10.74
N GLY A 46 -0.73 -12.33 10.71
CA GLY A 46 -1.25 -11.04 10.26
C GLY A 46 -0.76 -9.84 11.10
N ALA A 47 -0.66 -9.99 12.42
CA ALA A 47 -0.12 -8.96 13.30
C ALA A 47 1.38 -8.75 13.08
N LEU A 48 2.13 -9.82 12.79
CA LEU A 48 3.54 -9.74 12.41
C LEU A 48 3.74 -8.98 11.09
N LEU A 49 2.93 -9.28 10.07
CA LEU A 49 2.94 -8.52 8.81
C LEU A 49 2.59 -7.04 9.04
N ALA A 50 1.61 -6.75 9.90
CA ALA A 50 1.25 -5.37 10.21
C ALA A 50 2.42 -4.60 10.84
N GLU A 51 3.18 -5.25 11.73
CA GLU A 51 4.36 -4.65 12.35
C GLU A 51 5.51 -4.47 11.36
N ASP A 52 5.77 -5.48 10.53
CA ASP A 52 6.76 -5.37 9.47
C ASP A 52 6.44 -4.22 8.50
N THR A 53 5.16 -4.05 8.16
CA THR A 53 4.68 -2.95 7.31
C THR A 53 4.90 -1.59 7.97
N ARG A 54 4.57 -1.44 9.27
CA ARG A 54 4.84 -0.20 10.03
C ARG A 54 6.32 0.14 10.06
N ARG A 55 7.18 -0.86 10.30
CA ARG A 55 8.64 -0.68 10.29
C ARG A 55 9.14 -0.24 8.92
N ALA A 56 8.66 -0.86 7.85
CA ALA A 56 9.01 -0.48 6.48
C ALA A 56 8.52 0.94 6.12
N ALA A 57 7.41 1.39 6.70
CA ALA A 57 6.84 2.73 6.50
C ALA A 57 7.43 3.81 7.43
N SER A 58 8.37 3.48 8.33
CA SER A 58 8.82 4.38 9.40
C SER A 58 9.39 5.74 8.97
N SER A 59 9.80 5.87 7.70
CA SER A 59 10.33 7.11 7.11
C SER A 59 9.40 7.71 6.06
N GLU A 60 8.18 7.19 5.95
CA GLU A 60 7.21 7.55 4.91
C GLU A 60 5.90 7.99 5.58
N ASN A 61 5.24 9.01 5.05
CA ASN A 61 3.93 9.43 5.54
C ASN A 61 2.80 8.55 4.96
N ILE A 62 2.84 7.24 5.24
CA ILE A 62 1.84 6.27 4.77
C ILE A 62 1.02 5.76 5.96
N CYS A 63 -0.30 5.81 5.85
CA CYS A 63 -1.19 5.35 6.91
C CYS A 63 -1.29 3.82 6.94
N ILE A 64 -0.73 3.18 7.97
CA ILE A 64 -0.82 1.73 8.18
C ILE A 64 -1.88 1.43 9.25
N ARG A 65 -2.95 0.74 8.85
CA ARG A 65 -4.06 0.37 9.73
C ARG A 65 -4.25 -1.15 9.75
N THR A 66 -4.94 -1.63 10.76
CA THR A 66 -5.35 -3.04 10.85
C THR A 66 -6.85 -3.16 10.89
N VAL A 67 -7.36 -4.28 10.36
CA VAL A 67 -8.73 -4.75 10.57
C VAL A 67 -8.69 -6.19 11.05
N GLU A 68 -9.75 -6.61 11.73
CA GLU A 68 -9.85 -7.99 12.20
C GLU A 68 -9.83 -8.98 11.04
N CYS A 69 -10.63 -8.79 9.98
CA CYS A 69 -10.71 -9.76 8.89
C CYS A 69 -11.00 -9.10 7.53
N LEU A 70 -10.31 -9.56 6.49
CA LEU A 70 -10.60 -9.23 5.07
C LEU A 70 -11.34 -10.36 4.32
N GLY A 71 -11.78 -11.41 5.03
CA GLY A 71 -12.54 -12.53 4.45
C GLY A 71 -11.75 -13.44 3.51
N ASN A 72 -10.43 -13.24 3.37
CA ASN A 72 -9.59 -13.92 2.38
C ASN A 72 -8.71 -15.03 3.00
N CYS A 73 -9.24 -15.77 3.99
CA CYS A 73 -8.45 -16.72 4.79
C CYS A 73 -7.77 -17.85 4.00
N LYS A 74 -8.28 -18.19 2.81
CA LYS A 74 -7.68 -19.22 1.93
C LYS A 74 -6.40 -18.73 1.23
N ARG A 75 -6.25 -17.41 1.07
CA ARG A 75 -5.07 -16.74 0.47
C ARG A 75 -4.46 -15.76 1.47
N ARG A 76 -4.28 -16.23 2.70
CA ARG A 76 -3.55 -15.51 3.76
C ARG A 76 -2.04 -15.47 3.43
N LEU A 77 -1.27 -14.50 3.92
CA LEU A 77 -1.72 -13.31 4.66
C LEU A 77 -2.34 -12.29 3.71
N SER A 78 -3.22 -11.42 4.23
CA SER A 78 -3.98 -10.49 3.39
C SER A 78 -3.86 -9.05 3.85
N ALA A 79 -3.81 -8.16 2.86
CA ALA A 79 -3.79 -6.73 3.05
C ALA A 79 -4.55 -6.02 1.92
N ALA A 80 -4.89 -4.76 2.10
CA ALA A 80 -5.53 -3.93 1.10
C ALA A 80 -4.87 -2.55 1.00
N LEU A 81 -4.86 -1.97 -0.20
CA LEU A 81 -4.42 -0.61 -0.46
C LEU A 81 -5.62 0.22 -0.92
N LEU A 82 -5.89 1.31 -0.21
CA LEU A 82 -6.99 2.23 -0.46
C LEU A 82 -6.47 3.64 -0.70
N ARG A 83 -7.14 4.38 -1.58
CA ARG A 83 -6.97 5.82 -1.80
C ARG A 83 -8.30 6.35 -2.34
N ASP A 84 -8.75 7.48 -1.82
CA ASP A 84 -10.03 8.06 -2.20
C ASP A 84 -10.10 8.37 -3.70
N GLY A 85 -11.27 8.14 -4.31
CA GLY A 85 -11.49 8.31 -5.75
C GLY A 85 -10.70 7.35 -6.65
N CYS A 86 -10.00 6.35 -6.09
CA CYS A 86 -9.18 5.42 -6.83
C CYS A 86 -9.66 3.96 -6.68
N TRP A 87 -9.07 3.06 -7.46
CA TRP A 87 -9.35 1.64 -7.31
C TRP A 87 -8.80 1.12 -5.98
N SER A 88 -9.60 0.32 -5.27
CA SER A 88 -9.15 -0.40 -4.10
C SER A 88 -8.54 -1.74 -4.49
N TYR A 89 -7.47 -2.15 -3.81
CA TYR A 89 -6.77 -3.40 -4.09
C TYR A 89 -6.80 -4.29 -2.86
N VAL A 90 -7.11 -5.58 -3.04
CA VAL A 90 -6.95 -6.61 -2.01
C VAL A 90 -5.89 -7.60 -2.48
N PHE A 91 -4.93 -7.87 -1.60
CA PHE A 91 -3.84 -8.80 -1.82
C PHE A 91 -3.94 -9.98 -0.85
N GLY A 92 -3.50 -11.13 -1.32
CA GLY A 92 -3.34 -12.37 -0.58
C GLY A 92 -2.00 -13.03 -0.90
N ASP A 93 -1.76 -14.19 -0.31
CA ASP A 93 -0.51 -14.95 -0.42
C ASP A 93 0.72 -14.09 -0.07
N LEU A 94 0.55 -13.22 0.93
CA LEU A 94 1.63 -12.42 1.52
C LEU A 94 2.30 -13.18 2.66
N ASP A 95 3.53 -12.80 2.95
CA ASP A 95 4.33 -13.34 4.05
C ASP A 95 4.42 -12.34 5.20
N THR A 96 4.91 -12.75 6.37
CA THR A 96 5.14 -11.85 7.52
C THR A 96 6.19 -10.76 7.24
N THR A 97 6.99 -10.93 6.19
CA THR A 97 8.05 -10.01 5.75
C THR A 97 7.70 -9.20 4.49
N SER A 98 6.45 -9.26 4.03
CA SER A 98 5.99 -8.53 2.84
C SER A 98 5.71 -7.04 3.10
N GLY A 99 6.07 -6.49 4.26
CA GLY A 99 5.78 -5.09 4.61
C GLY A 99 6.43 -4.09 3.68
N ALA A 100 7.68 -4.33 3.27
CA ALA A 100 8.38 -3.49 2.30
C ALA A 100 7.69 -3.48 0.92
N ASP A 101 7.11 -4.61 0.51
CA ASP A 101 6.37 -4.71 -0.75
C ASP A 101 5.06 -3.93 -0.69
N LEU A 102 4.34 -4.00 0.43
CA LEU A 102 3.12 -3.19 0.64
C LEU A 102 3.42 -1.69 0.59
N VAL A 103 4.51 -1.25 1.24
CA VAL A 103 4.97 0.14 1.20
C VAL A 103 5.38 0.56 -0.21
N ALA A 104 6.10 -0.28 -0.95
CA ALA A 104 6.45 -0.01 -2.35
C ALA A 104 5.19 0.10 -3.23
N GLY A 105 4.20 -0.77 -3.02
CA GLY A 105 2.89 -0.68 -3.66
C GLY A 105 2.17 0.63 -3.34
N ALA A 106 2.18 1.05 -2.08
CA ALA A 106 1.56 2.30 -1.64
C ALA A 106 2.24 3.52 -2.27
N LYS A 107 3.57 3.54 -2.38
CA LYS A 107 4.32 4.60 -3.07
C LYS A 107 3.95 4.71 -4.56
N LEU A 108 3.91 3.57 -5.25
CA LEU A 108 3.46 3.52 -6.65
C LEU A 108 2.02 3.99 -6.79
N PHE A 109 1.17 3.67 -5.81
CA PHE A 109 -0.22 4.08 -5.80
C PHE A 109 -0.37 5.58 -5.61
N ALA A 110 0.34 6.16 -4.63
CA ALA A 110 0.32 7.59 -4.31
C ALA A 110 0.63 8.46 -5.53
N THR A 111 1.56 8.03 -6.39
CA THR A 111 1.96 8.79 -7.59
C THR A 111 1.13 8.46 -8.84
N SER A 112 0.16 7.55 -8.76
CA SER A 112 -0.68 7.19 -9.90
C SER A 112 -1.67 8.32 -10.23
N THR A 113 -1.74 8.69 -11.51
CA THR A 113 -2.67 9.68 -12.06
C THR A 113 -3.99 9.06 -12.55
N ASP A 114 -4.00 7.76 -12.84
CA ASP A 114 -5.17 7.02 -13.36
C ASP A 114 -5.92 6.25 -12.26
N GLY A 115 -5.55 6.44 -11.00
CA GLY A 115 -6.18 5.77 -9.87
C GLY A 115 -5.85 4.27 -9.76
N LEU A 116 -4.81 3.81 -10.46
CA LEU A 116 -4.38 2.42 -10.53
C LEU A 116 -2.90 2.29 -10.14
N ILE A 117 -2.56 1.27 -9.37
CA ILE A 117 -1.16 0.91 -9.15
C ILE A 117 -0.54 0.50 -10.50
N PRO A 118 0.54 1.13 -10.98
CA PRO A 118 1.21 0.71 -12.22
C PRO A 118 1.66 -0.76 -12.17
N TRP A 119 1.68 -1.43 -13.32
CA TRP A 119 2.22 -2.80 -13.40
C TRP A 119 3.75 -2.81 -13.29
N ARG A 120 4.40 -1.85 -13.96
CA ARG A 120 5.85 -1.67 -13.91
C ARG A 120 6.25 -1.21 -12.51
N GLY A 121 7.29 -1.81 -11.95
CA GLY A 121 7.79 -1.51 -10.60
C GLY A 121 6.99 -2.17 -9.48
N ARG A 122 5.81 -2.73 -9.76
CA ARG A 122 5.03 -3.46 -8.75
C ARG A 122 5.83 -4.66 -8.22
N PRO A 123 5.94 -4.83 -6.89
CA PRO A 123 6.55 -6.01 -6.31
C PRO A 123 5.87 -7.31 -6.76
N ASP A 124 6.65 -8.37 -6.82
CA ASP A 124 6.18 -9.67 -7.32
C ASP A 124 5.10 -10.32 -6.44
N SER A 125 5.18 -10.13 -5.13
CA SER A 125 4.13 -10.49 -4.17
C SER A 125 2.80 -9.83 -4.53
N LEU A 126 2.80 -8.54 -4.91
CA LEU A 126 1.59 -7.81 -5.29
C LEU A 126 1.12 -8.07 -6.73
N LYS A 127 1.98 -8.60 -7.61
CA LYS A 127 1.57 -9.05 -8.94
C LYS A 127 0.81 -10.37 -8.86
N ARG A 128 1.36 -11.36 -8.15
CA ARG A 128 0.79 -12.71 -8.02
C ARG A 128 -0.33 -12.76 -6.98
N GLY A 129 -0.19 -11.98 -5.92
CA GLY A 129 -1.10 -11.92 -4.79
C GLY A 129 -2.36 -11.10 -5.01
N LEU A 130 -2.62 -10.53 -6.20
CA LEU A 130 -3.86 -9.78 -6.44
C LEU A 130 -5.07 -10.71 -6.29
N VAL A 131 -5.99 -10.35 -5.38
CA VAL A 131 -7.23 -11.07 -5.09
C VAL A 131 -8.40 -10.36 -5.74
N ALA A 132 -8.49 -9.05 -5.54
CA ALA A 132 -9.55 -8.23 -6.09
C ALA A 132 -9.05 -6.82 -6.37
N ARG A 133 -9.67 -6.20 -7.36
CA ARG A 133 -9.56 -4.76 -7.65
C ARG A 133 -10.98 -4.21 -7.77
N ILE A 134 -11.33 -3.26 -6.90
CA ILE A 134 -12.70 -2.76 -6.75
C ILE A 134 -12.71 -1.29 -7.22
N PRO A 135 -13.58 -0.92 -8.18
CA PRO A 135 -13.64 0.46 -8.65
C PRO A 135 -14.23 1.39 -7.58
N PRO A 136 -13.91 2.69 -7.64
CA PRO A 136 -14.65 3.69 -6.86
C PRO A 136 -16.12 3.76 -7.31
N LEU A 137 -17.00 4.21 -6.42
CA LEU A 137 -18.45 4.16 -6.63
C LEU A 137 -18.91 5.04 -7.81
N ASP A 138 -18.22 6.14 -8.07
CA ASP A 138 -18.48 7.07 -9.16
C ASP A 138 -18.21 6.49 -10.56
N MET A 139 -17.48 5.37 -10.65
CA MET A 139 -17.21 4.65 -11.90
C MET A 139 -18.22 3.52 -12.20
N LEU A 140 -19.17 3.26 -11.30
CA LEU A 140 -20.19 2.23 -11.50
C LEU A 140 -21.20 2.67 -12.56
N LYS A 141 -21.79 1.69 -13.25
CA LYS A 141 -22.84 1.89 -14.26
C LYS A 141 -24.08 1.13 -13.81
N ASP A 142 -25.25 1.70 -14.12
CA ASP A 142 -26.57 1.10 -13.85
C ASP A 142 -26.94 0.01 -14.87
#